data_AF-A0AA45HJQ9-F1
#
_entry.id   AF-A0AA45HJQ9-F1
#
_cell.length_a   1.000
_cell.length_b   1.000
_cell.length_c   1.000
_cell.angle_alpha   90.00
_cell.angle_beta   90.00
_cell.angle_gamma   90.00
#
_symmetry.space_group_name_H-M   'P 1'
#
loop_
_entity.id
_entity.type
_entity.pdbx_description
1 polymer ?
#
loop_
_entity_poly.entity_id
_entity_poly.type
_entity_poly.pdbx_seq_one_letter_code
_entity_poly.pdbx_strand_id
1 'polypeptide(L)'
;KKVSKKYIKKTHNISINTPLLECNFSFNSKFRHYFSKITGVISFKFTADMATAWRKVKNENDKNFTIQNMLDIYYGKSNYAKYDNSMCQWNQFVKDFCEDEKSFLYSNKLKVASILWKEIRNSKKEKVYHKELLDKYSEKIKDYQK
;
A
#
# COMPACT_ATOMS: atom_id res chain seq x y z
N LYS A 1 16.99 -37.81 3.38
CA LYS A 1 18.21 -37.00 3.10
C LYS A 1 17.79 -35.55 2.83
N LYS A 2 17.92 -34.64 3.81
CA LYS A 2 17.69 -33.20 3.64
C LYS A 2 19.00 -32.56 3.16
N VAL A 3 19.07 -32.18 1.88
CA VAL A 3 20.23 -31.45 1.34
C VAL A 3 20.09 -29.99 1.73
N SER A 4 20.85 -29.58 2.74
CA SER A 4 21.02 -28.19 3.15
C SER A 4 21.66 -27.39 2.01
N LYS A 5 20.85 -26.59 1.30
CA LYS A 5 21.35 -25.57 0.37
C LYS A 5 22.10 -24.51 1.18
N LYS A 6 23.42 -24.64 1.20
CA LYS A 6 24.37 -23.68 1.77
C LYS A 6 24.23 -22.37 0.97
N TYR A 7 23.44 -21.42 1.50
CA TYR A 7 23.34 -20.08 0.93
C TYR A 7 24.72 -19.41 1.03
N ILE A 8 25.46 -19.41 -0.07
CA ILE A 8 26.66 -18.60 -0.23
C ILE A 8 26.19 -17.15 -0.10
N LYS A 9 26.49 -16.50 1.03
CA LYS A 9 26.38 -15.05 1.19
C LYS A 9 27.37 -14.42 0.21
N LYS A 10 26.97 -14.26 -1.05
CA LYS A 10 27.59 -13.27 -1.93
C LYS A 10 27.30 -11.92 -1.29
N THR A 11 28.30 -11.35 -0.65
CA THR A 11 28.38 -9.91 -0.40
C THR A 11 28.51 -9.23 -1.75
N HIS A 12 27.42 -9.20 -2.51
CA HIS A 12 27.31 -8.29 -3.64
C HIS A 12 27.43 -6.89 -3.05
N ASN A 13 28.51 -6.19 -3.43
CA ASN A 13 28.59 -4.75 -3.26
C ASN A 13 27.46 -4.15 -4.11
N ILE A 14 26.32 -3.91 -3.47
CA ILE A 14 25.16 -3.28 -4.10
C ILE A 14 25.60 -1.85 -4.43
N SER A 15 25.66 -1.54 -5.71
CA SER A 15 25.90 -0.20 -6.23
C SER A 15 24.56 0.48 -6.50
N ILE A 16 24.57 1.81 -6.58
CA ILE A 16 23.38 2.61 -6.91
C ILE A 16 22.83 2.29 -8.31
N ASN A 17 23.68 1.81 -9.22
CA ASN A 17 23.31 1.43 -10.57
C ASN A 17 22.93 -0.05 -10.69
N THR A 18 22.93 -0.82 -9.59
CA THR A 18 22.58 -2.24 -9.65
C THR A 18 21.07 -2.41 -9.87
N PRO A 19 20.64 -3.21 -10.87
CA PRO A 19 19.23 -3.54 -11.06
C PRO A 19 18.61 -4.24 -9.84
N LEU A 20 17.36 -3.91 -9.53
CA LEU A 20 16.69 -4.46 -8.34
C LEU A 20 16.44 -5.97 -8.45
N LEU A 21 16.12 -6.44 -9.66
CA LEU A 21 15.92 -7.86 -9.95
C LEU A 21 17.22 -8.67 -9.82
N GLU A 22 18.37 -8.06 -10.09
CA GLU A 22 19.69 -8.73 -10.01
C GLU A 22 20.24 -8.80 -8.57
N CYS A 23 19.93 -7.80 -7.73
CA CYS A 23 20.42 -7.76 -6.36
C CYS A 23 19.47 -8.42 -5.34
N ASN A 24 18.43 -9.13 -5.79
CA ASN A 24 17.39 -9.73 -4.95
C ASN A 24 16.79 -8.70 -3.97
N PHE A 25 16.42 -7.52 -4.51
CA PHE A 25 15.86 -6.45 -3.72
C PHE A 25 14.61 -6.89 -2.94
N SER A 26 14.54 -6.45 -1.68
CA SER A 26 13.33 -6.60 -0.85
C SER A 26 13.29 -5.53 0.23
N PHE A 27 12.08 -5.21 0.70
CA PHE A 27 11.83 -4.22 1.74
C PHE A 27 12.18 -4.74 3.14
N ASN A 28 13.45 -5.05 3.37
CA ASN A 28 13.98 -5.61 4.61
C ASN A 28 14.96 -4.66 5.31
N SER A 29 15.43 -5.04 6.50
CA SER A 29 16.37 -4.23 7.29
C SER A 29 17.72 -4.01 6.59
N LYS A 30 18.20 -4.97 5.79
CA LYS A 30 19.46 -4.84 5.03
C LYS A 30 19.37 -3.70 4.02
N PHE A 31 18.34 -3.70 3.18
CA PHE A 31 18.14 -2.62 2.20
C PHE A 31 17.77 -1.31 2.89
N ARG A 32 17.00 -1.34 3.98
CA ARG A 32 16.72 -0.13 4.76
C ARG A 32 17.98 0.55 5.27
N HIS A 33 18.91 -0.23 5.86
CA HIS A 33 20.21 0.27 6.31
C HIS A 33 21.05 0.81 5.16
N TYR A 34 21.06 0.10 4.02
CA TYR A 34 21.74 0.55 2.82
C TYR A 34 21.20 1.91 2.35
N PHE A 35 19.88 2.03 2.15
CA PHE A 35 19.22 3.29 1.77
C PHE A 35 19.44 4.42 2.79
N SER A 36 19.44 4.11 4.10
CA SER A 36 19.77 5.07 5.16
C SER A 36 21.19 5.64 4.99
N LYS A 37 22.19 4.80 4.67
CA LYS A 37 23.55 5.27 4.42
C LYS A 37 23.66 6.19 3.19
N ILE A 38 23.02 5.85 2.08
CA ILE A 38 23.10 6.64 0.84
C ILE A 38 22.31 7.95 0.94
N THR A 39 21.20 7.96 1.69
CA THR A 39 20.35 9.16 1.86
C THR A 39 20.78 10.04 3.03
N GLY A 40 21.59 9.52 3.97
CA GLY A 40 21.92 10.18 5.23
C GLY A 40 20.77 10.18 6.25
N VAL A 41 19.63 9.54 5.96
CA VAL A 41 18.45 9.54 6.84
C VAL A 41 18.55 8.38 7.84
N ILE A 42 18.79 8.70 9.11
CA ILE A 42 18.97 7.71 10.20
C ILE A 42 17.77 6.76 10.32
N SER A 43 16.55 7.28 10.24
CA SER A 43 15.30 6.50 10.33
C SER A 43 14.64 6.34 8.96
N PHE A 44 15.39 5.84 7.98
CA PHE A 44 14.88 5.67 6.61
C PHE A 44 13.65 4.75 6.56
N LYS A 45 12.59 5.21 5.88
CA LYS A 45 11.37 4.44 5.62
C LYS A 45 11.09 4.42 4.12
N PHE A 46 10.80 3.24 3.59
CA PHE A 46 10.32 3.09 2.22
C PHE A 46 8.93 3.72 2.07
N THR A 47 8.71 4.46 0.99
CA THR A 47 7.42 5.11 0.71
C THR A 47 6.45 4.16 0.01
N ALA A 48 5.17 4.52 0.01
CA ALA A 48 4.14 3.78 -0.72
C ALA A 48 4.40 3.79 -2.24
N ASP A 49 4.97 4.89 -2.76
CA ASP A 49 5.38 5.00 -4.18
C ASP A 49 6.50 4.01 -4.51
N MET A 50 7.54 3.91 -3.66
CA MET A 50 8.61 2.90 -3.82
C MET A 50 8.05 1.48 -3.81
N ALA A 51 7.08 1.19 -2.93
CA ALA A 51 6.41 -0.11 -2.89
C ALA A 51 5.62 -0.38 -4.18
N THR A 52 4.93 0.63 -4.72
CA THR A 52 4.19 0.54 -5.97
C THR A 52 5.13 0.32 -7.15
N ALA A 53 6.24 1.05 -7.21
CA ALA A 53 7.30 0.86 -8.18
C ALA A 53 7.83 -0.57 -8.18
N TRP A 54 8.14 -1.12 -6.99
CA TRP A 54 8.63 -2.49 -6.91
C TRP A 54 7.61 -3.54 -7.37
N ARG A 55 6.32 -3.31 -7.13
CA ARG A 55 5.27 -4.19 -7.68
C ARG A 55 5.26 -4.12 -9.21
N LYS A 56 5.33 -2.91 -9.77
CA LYS A 56 5.38 -2.67 -11.22
C LYS A 56 6.59 -3.36 -11.86
N VAL A 57 7.80 -3.15 -11.31
CA VAL A 57 9.05 -3.77 -11.78
C VAL A 57 8.94 -5.30 -11.84
N LYS A 58 8.35 -5.93 -10.82
CA LYS A 58 8.15 -7.39 -10.82
C LYS A 58 7.11 -7.85 -11.83
N ASN A 59 6.01 -7.10 -11.95
CA ASN A 59 4.92 -7.45 -12.88
C ASN A 59 5.35 -7.32 -14.34
N GLU A 60 6.11 -6.27 -14.65
CA GLU A 60 6.59 -5.97 -16.01
C GLU A 60 7.97 -6.62 -16.29
N ASN A 61 8.57 -7.25 -15.28
CA ASN A 61 9.92 -7.82 -15.33
C ASN A 61 10.97 -6.80 -15.83
N ASP A 62 10.89 -5.57 -15.32
CA ASP A 62 11.75 -4.46 -15.70
C ASP A 62 13.18 -4.65 -15.18
N LYS A 63 14.05 -5.20 -16.05
CA LYS A 63 15.45 -5.49 -15.76
C LYS A 63 16.33 -4.24 -15.67
N ASN A 64 15.85 -3.10 -16.15
CA ASN A 64 16.63 -1.87 -16.18
C ASN A 64 16.38 -1.01 -14.94
N PHE A 65 15.39 -1.36 -14.12
CA PHE A 65 15.06 -0.58 -12.92
C PHE A 65 16.11 -0.77 -11.81
N THR A 66 16.81 0.31 -11.46
CA THR A 66 17.95 0.33 -10.54
C THR A 66 17.64 0.96 -9.18
N ILE A 67 18.58 0.86 -8.24
CA ILE A 67 18.51 1.55 -6.94
C ILE A 67 18.42 3.07 -7.14
N GLN A 68 19.12 3.65 -8.12
CA GLN A 68 19.00 5.07 -8.47
C GLN A 68 17.55 5.43 -8.83
N ASN A 69 16.88 4.65 -9.67
CA ASN A 69 15.49 4.92 -10.03
C ASN A 69 14.57 4.85 -8.81
N MET A 70 14.84 3.91 -7.90
CA MET A 70 14.12 3.79 -6.64
C MET A 70 14.32 5.03 -5.74
N LEU A 71 15.51 5.64 -5.74
CA LEU A 71 15.80 6.89 -5.05
C LEU A 71 15.17 8.11 -5.74
N ASP A 72 15.12 8.13 -7.08
CA ASP A 72 14.46 9.21 -7.81
C ASP A 72 12.96 9.27 -7.47
N ILE A 73 12.31 8.12 -7.26
CA ILE A 73 10.94 8.06 -6.73
C ILE A 73 10.89 8.59 -5.30
N TYR A 74 11.82 8.20 -4.43
CA TYR A 74 11.89 8.69 -3.05
C TYR A 74 11.98 10.23 -2.97
N TYR A 75 12.76 10.85 -3.85
CA TYR A 75 12.92 12.30 -3.93
C TYR A 75 11.86 13.01 -4.77
N GLY A 76 10.85 12.30 -5.29
CA GLY A 76 9.80 12.88 -6.14
C GLY A 76 10.27 13.34 -7.52
N LYS A 77 11.44 12.86 -7.99
CA LYS A 77 12.02 13.18 -9.29
C LYS A 77 11.51 12.29 -10.43
N SER A 78 10.86 11.17 -10.10
CA SER A 78 10.32 10.22 -11.07
C SER A 78 8.84 9.96 -10.83
N ASN A 79 8.06 9.92 -11.92
CA ASN A 79 6.66 9.53 -11.93
C ASN A 79 6.47 8.07 -12.38
N TYR A 80 7.53 7.25 -12.38
CA TYR A 80 7.52 5.85 -12.87
C TYR A 80 6.38 5.02 -12.28
N ALA A 81 6.12 5.21 -10.99
CA ALA A 81 4.96 4.68 -10.30
C ALA A 81 4.53 5.66 -9.21
N LYS A 82 3.22 5.89 -9.13
CA LYS A 82 2.59 6.67 -8.07
C LYS A 82 1.61 5.78 -7.35
N TYR A 83 1.70 5.76 -6.02
CA TYR A 83 0.74 5.08 -5.19
C TYR A 83 -0.61 5.79 -5.34
N ASP A 84 -1.60 5.05 -5.80
CA ASP A 84 -2.95 5.55 -5.89
C ASP A 84 -3.58 5.56 -4.49
N ASN A 85 -3.57 6.74 -3.87
CA ASN A 85 -4.26 6.98 -2.61
C ASN A 85 -5.76 6.72 -2.71
N SER A 86 -6.37 6.57 -3.91
CA SER A 86 -7.77 6.15 -4.02
C SER A 86 -8.01 4.78 -3.38
N MET A 87 -6.99 3.92 -3.31
CA MET A 87 -7.06 2.65 -2.58
C MET A 87 -7.19 2.83 -1.06
N CYS A 88 -6.84 4.00 -0.51
CA CYS A 88 -7.06 4.32 0.90
C CYS A 88 -8.47 4.85 1.18
N GLN A 89 -9.27 5.17 0.16
CA GLN A 89 -10.62 5.71 0.34
C GLN A 89 -11.52 4.74 1.12
N TRP A 90 -11.34 3.43 0.96
CA TRP A 90 -12.03 2.43 1.80
C TRP A 90 -11.62 2.57 3.27
N ASN A 91 -10.32 2.71 3.55
CA ASN A 91 -9.84 2.85 4.94
C ASN A 91 -10.35 4.15 5.57
N GLN A 92 -10.36 5.24 4.80
CA GLN A 92 -10.91 6.52 5.25
C GLN A 92 -12.41 6.40 5.48
N PHE A 93 -13.16 5.81 4.54
CA PHE A 93 -14.58 5.55 4.67
C PHE A 93 -14.93 4.74 5.92
N VAL A 94 -14.21 3.64 6.18
CA VAL A 94 -14.43 2.79 7.36
C VAL A 94 -14.10 3.56 8.64
N LYS A 95 -13.02 4.35 8.64
CA LYS A 95 -12.65 5.19 9.78
C LYS A 95 -13.77 6.19 10.08
N ASP A 96 -14.19 6.97 9.07
CA ASP A 96 -15.24 7.99 9.19
C ASP A 96 -16.57 7.37 9.63
N PHE A 97 -16.95 6.22 9.05
CA PHE A 97 -18.15 5.49 9.48
C PHE A 97 -18.05 5.03 10.94
N CYS A 98 -16.92 4.47 11.37
CA CYS A 98 -16.75 3.97 12.73
C CYS A 98 -16.71 5.08 13.78
N GLU A 99 -16.31 6.29 13.41
CA GLU A 99 -16.35 7.50 14.25
C GLU A 99 -17.77 8.05 14.43
N ASP A 100 -18.71 7.67 13.55
CA ASP A 100 -20.11 8.08 13.66
C ASP A 100 -20.84 7.35 14.80
N GLU A 101 -21.55 8.11 15.63
CA GLU A 101 -22.41 7.58 16.69
C GLU A 101 -23.48 6.62 16.16
N LYS A 102 -24.04 6.88 14.96
CA LYS A 102 -25.01 5.98 14.34
C LYS A 102 -24.40 4.61 14.00
N SER A 103 -23.08 4.51 13.85
CA SER A 103 -22.43 3.21 13.61
C SER A 103 -22.55 2.26 14.80
N PHE A 104 -22.70 2.77 16.02
CA PHE A 104 -22.87 1.93 17.22
C PHE A 104 -24.22 1.21 17.27
N LEU A 105 -25.18 1.62 16.44
CA LEU A 105 -26.48 0.95 16.27
C LEU A 105 -26.37 -0.37 15.52
N TYR A 106 -25.22 -0.68 14.93
CA TYR A 106 -25.01 -1.92 14.17
C TYR A 106 -24.12 -2.90 14.92
N SER A 107 -24.50 -4.18 14.91
CA SER A 107 -23.74 -5.27 15.51
C SER A 107 -22.48 -5.59 14.70
N ASN A 108 -22.58 -5.55 13.37
CA ASN A 108 -21.46 -5.82 12.45
C ASN A 108 -21.11 -4.59 11.61
N LYS A 109 -20.37 -3.65 12.22
CA LYS A 109 -19.94 -2.39 11.60
C LYS A 109 -19.20 -2.59 10.28
N LEU A 110 -18.26 -3.53 10.21
CA LEU A 110 -17.48 -3.76 8.99
C LEU A 110 -18.34 -4.27 7.83
N LYS A 111 -19.34 -5.12 8.13
CA LYS A 111 -20.26 -5.60 7.11
C LYS A 111 -21.12 -4.47 6.58
N VAL A 112 -21.67 -3.63 7.45
CA VAL A 112 -22.43 -2.43 7.07
C VAL A 112 -21.58 -1.48 6.23
N ALA A 113 -20.37 -1.16 6.68
CA ALA A 113 -19.43 -0.33 5.92
C ALA A 113 -19.17 -0.89 4.52
N SER A 114 -18.98 -2.21 4.40
CA SER A 114 -18.71 -2.86 3.11
C SER A 114 -19.89 -2.76 2.13
N ILE A 115 -21.12 -2.84 2.65
CA ILE A 115 -22.35 -2.71 1.86
C ILE A 115 -22.45 -1.27 1.35
N LEU A 116 -22.31 -0.28 2.22
CA LEU A 116 -22.36 1.14 1.85
C LEU A 116 -21.25 1.52 0.85
N TRP A 117 -20.03 1.05 1.11
CA TRP A 117 -18.89 1.28 0.23
C TRP A 117 -19.11 0.73 -1.17
N LYS A 118 -19.67 -0.48 -1.30
CA LYS A 118 -19.98 -1.08 -2.60
C LYS A 118 -20.94 -0.20 -3.41
N GLU A 119 -21.93 0.41 -2.77
CA GLU A 119 -22.90 1.28 -3.42
C GLU A 119 -22.26 2.58 -3.93
N ILE A 120 -21.44 3.24 -3.11
CA ILE A 120 -20.80 4.50 -3.52
C ILE A 120 -19.65 4.27 -4.51
N ARG A 121 -18.89 3.18 -4.37
CA ARG A 121 -17.75 2.85 -5.24
C ARG A 121 -18.18 2.65 -6.69
N ASN A 122 -19.33 2.04 -6.90
CA ASN A 122 -19.91 1.80 -8.23
C ASN A 122 -20.63 3.04 -8.80
N SER A 123 -20.74 4.11 -8.02
CA SER A 123 -21.43 5.33 -8.41
C SER A 123 -20.46 6.44 -8.84
N LYS A 124 -20.99 7.46 -9.52
CA LYS A 124 -20.25 8.70 -9.83
C LYS A 124 -20.05 9.62 -8.61
N LYS A 125 -20.58 9.27 -7.44
CA LYS A 125 -20.49 10.08 -6.22
C LYS A 125 -19.09 10.07 -5.63
N GLU A 126 -18.86 11.00 -4.72
CA GLU A 126 -17.69 11.05 -3.87
C GLU A 126 -17.58 9.75 -3.04
N LYS A 127 -16.36 9.24 -2.92
CA LYS A 127 -16.06 7.97 -2.27
C LYS A 127 -15.71 8.21 -0.80
N VAL A 128 -16.61 8.93 -0.13
CA VAL A 128 -16.48 9.40 1.25
C VAL A 128 -17.74 8.99 2.03
N TYR A 129 -17.60 8.82 3.34
CA TYR A 129 -18.74 8.51 4.20
C TYR A 129 -19.59 9.75 4.44
N HIS A 130 -20.91 9.59 4.33
CA HIS A 130 -21.88 10.58 4.73
C HIS A 130 -22.99 9.89 5.54
N LYS A 131 -23.49 10.56 6.58
CA LYS A 131 -24.61 10.07 7.42
C LYS A 131 -25.83 9.64 6.61
N GLU A 132 -26.13 10.38 5.54
CA GLU A 132 -27.24 10.11 4.62
C GLU A 132 -27.18 8.73 3.96
N LEU A 133 -25.99 8.11 3.86
CA LEU A 133 -25.84 6.75 3.33
C LEU A 133 -26.58 5.72 4.19
N LEU A 134 -26.67 5.95 5.51
CA LEU A 134 -27.39 5.06 6.42
C LEU A 134 -28.88 5.10 6.17
N ASP A 135 -29.43 6.29 5.94
CA ASP A 135 -30.86 6.46 5.70
C ASP A 135 -31.21 5.95 4.29
N LYS A 136 -30.38 6.30 3.29
CA LYS A 136 -30.58 5.92 1.89
C LYS A 136 -30.48 4.42 1.63
N TYR A 137 -29.57 3.73 2.31
CA TYR A 137 -29.35 2.29 2.15
C TYR A 137 -29.83 1.49 3.36
N SER A 138 -30.72 2.08 4.17
CA SER A 138 -31.30 1.50 5.40
C SER A 138 -31.83 0.08 5.18
N GLU A 139 -32.58 -0.15 4.10
CA GLU A 139 -33.13 -1.48 3.75
C GLU A 139 -32.05 -2.55 3.57
N LYS A 140 -30.85 -2.19 3.08
CA LYS A 140 -29.74 -3.11 2.83
C LYS A 140 -28.91 -3.40 4.09
N ILE A 141 -29.03 -2.58 5.12
CA ILE A 141 -28.22 -2.64 6.35
C ILE A 141 -29.06 -2.94 7.60
N LYS A 142 -30.40 -2.97 7.49
CA LYS A 142 -31.34 -3.22 8.59
C LYS A 142 -31.06 -4.53 9.33
N ASP A 143 -30.69 -5.59 8.61
CA ASP A 143 -30.44 -6.92 9.20
C ASP A 143 -29.22 -6.95 10.13
N TYR A 144 -28.43 -5.87 10.16
CA TYR A 144 -27.25 -5.72 11.01
C TYR A 144 -27.47 -4.71 12.15
N GLN A 145 -28.67 -4.15 12.29
CA GLN A 145 -29.05 -3.33 13.44
C GLN A 145 -29.07 -4.20 14.72
N LYS A 146 -28.79 -3.56 15.85
CA LYS A 146 -28.88 -4.18 17.18
C LYS A 146 -30.31 -4.19 17.70
#